data_AF-A0A383EQ15-F1
#
_entry.id   AF-A0A383EQ15-F1
#
_cell.length_a   1.000
_cell.length_b   1.000
_cell.length_c   1.000
_cell.angle_alpha   90.00
_cell.angle_beta   90.00
_cell.angle_gamma   90.00
#
_symmetry.space_group_name_H-M   'P 1'
#
loop_
_entity.id
_entity.type
_entity.pdbx_description
1 polymer ?
#
loop_
_entity_poly.entity_id
_entity_poly.type
_entity_poly.pdbx_seq_one_letter_code
_entity_poly.pdbx_strand_id
1 'polypeptide(L)'
;MKNDKRLLNSPEKSASEATQLMMPGDVNNLGHVFGGVILSLVDKTAAVTAMRHARGPCVTVSIDKVDFKEPIYSGELVTCSARVNFVGSTSM
;
A
#
# COMPACT_ATOMS: atom_id res chain seq x y z
N MET A 1 -0.20 -11.45 31.58
CA MET A 1 -0.33 -11.90 30.17
C MET A 1 -1.15 -10.99 29.24
N LYS A 2 -1.65 -9.80 29.65
CA LYS A 2 -2.38 -8.87 28.74
C LYS A 2 -1.48 -7.90 27.94
N ASN A 3 -0.19 -7.77 28.29
CA ASN A 3 0.73 -6.80 27.69
C ASN A 3 1.40 -7.24 26.36
N ASP A 4 1.31 -8.51 25.97
CA ASP A 4 2.06 -9.04 24.82
C ASP A 4 1.38 -8.73 23.47
N LYS A 5 0.03 -8.68 23.44
CA LYS A 5 -0.73 -8.40 22.22
C LYS A 5 -0.53 -6.97 21.67
N ARG A 6 -0.22 -5.99 22.52
CA ARG A 6 0.02 -4.59 22.08
C ARG A 6 1.38 -4.42 21.38
N LEU A 7 2.39 -5.19 21.79
CA LEU A 7 3.73 -5.18 21.17
C LEU A 7 3.76 -5.86 19.79
N LEU A 8 2.69 -6.56 19.45
CA LEU A 8 2.53 -7.41 18.29
C LEU A 8 1.70 -6.74 17.17
N ASN A 9 1.14 -5.57 17.46
CA ASN A 9 0.42 -4.67 16.57
C ASN A 9 1.17 -3.33 16.46
N SER A 10 2.51 -3.32 16.53
CA SER A 10 3.25 -2.08 16.33
C SER A 10 3.25 -1.72 14.85
N PRO A 11 3.12 -0.43 14.48
CA PRO A 11 3.20 0.01 13.09
C PRO A 11 4.45 -0.53 12.37
N GLU A 12 5.61 -0.57 13.04
CA GLU A 12 6.86 -1.04 12.41
C GLU A 12 6.80 -2.54 12.07
N LYS A 13 6.19 -3.37 12.92
CA LYS A 13 6.10 -4.82 12.68
C LYS A 13 5.11 -5.18 11.56
N SER A 14 4.10 -4.34 11.36
CA SER A 14 3.12 -4.49 10.28
C SER A 14 3.53 -3.81 8.97
N ALA A 15 4.51 -2.90 9.00
CA ALA A 15 4.96 -2.18 7.82
C ALA A 15 5.36 -3.16 6.71
N SER A 16 4.95 -2.84 5.48
CA SER A 16 5.17 -3.70 4.32
C SER A 16 5.64 -2.85 3.15
N GLU A 17 6.40 -3.50 2.27
CA GLU A 17 6.90 -2.91 1.04
C GLU A 17 6.61 -3.85 -0.12
N ALA A 18 6.25 -3.26 -1.26
CA ALA A 18 6.15 -3.96 -2.53
C ALA A 18 6.92 -3.18 -3.58
N THR A 19 7.75 -3.89 -4.33
CA THR A 19 8.54 -3.33 -5.43
C THR A 19 8.12 -3.99 -6.73
N GLN A 20 7.84 -3.17 -7.74
CA GLN A 20 7.40 -3.64 -9.06
C GLN A 20 8.19 -2.93 -10.16
N LEU A 21 8.70 -3.71 -11.11
CA LEU A 21 9.24 -3.19 -12.36
C LEU A 21 8.06 -2.84 -13.27
N MET A 22 8.00 -1.59 -13.76
CA MET A 22 6.94 -1.13 -14.66
C MET A 22 7.18 -1.72 -16.05
N MET A 23 6.22 -2.51 -16.53
CA MET A 23 6.32 -3.22 -17.79
C MET A 23 5.61 -2.46 -18.92
N PRO A 24 5.87 -2.79 -20.19
CA PRO A 24 5.15 -2.19 -21.32
C PRO A 24 3.62 -2.35 -21.27
N GLY A 25 3.11 -3.36 -20.53
CA GLY A 25 1.67 -3.54 -20.31
C GLY A 25 1.05 -2.56 -19.30
N ASP A 26 1.88 -1.86 -18.51
CA ASP A 26 1.44 -0.95 -17.46
C ASP A 26 1.26 0.49 -17.96
N VAL A 27 1.76 0.80 -19.17
CA VAL A 27 1.75 2.15 -19.73
C VAL A 27 0.54 2.45 -20.61
N ASN A 28 0.16 3.72 -20.64
CA ASN A 28 -0.84 4.25 -21.54
C ASN A 28 -0.25 4.58 -22.92
N ASN A 29 -1.10 5.07 -23.82
CA ASN A 29 -0.72 5.46 -25.19
C ASN A 29 0.25 6.64 -25.27
N LEU A 30 0.50 7.35 -24.16
CA LEU A 30 1.51 8.41 -24.05
C LEU A 30 2.84 7.89 -23.47
N GLY A 31 2.95 6.60 -23.14
CA GLY A 31 4.16 5.99 -22.61
C GLY A 31 4.35 6.13 -21.10
N HIS A 32 3.33 6.64 -20.38
CA HIS A 32 3.36 6.75 -18.91
C HIS A 32 2.55 5.64 -18.27
N VAL A 33 2.98 5.15 -17.11
CA VAL A 33 2.23 4.17 -16.33
C VAL A 33 0.83 4.70 -16.01
N PHE A 34 -0.19 3.86 -16.23
CA PHE A 34 -1.56 4.19 -15.86
C PHE A 34 -1.67 4.42 -14.35
N GLY A 35 -2.35 5.50 -13.95
CA GLY A 35 -2.59 5.77 -12.52
C GLY A 35 -3.29 4.62 -11.80
N GLY A 36 -4.15 3.86 -12.49
CA GLY A 36 -4.79 2.66 -11.95
C GLY A 36 -3.81 1.54 -11.57
N VAL A 37 -2.68 1.40 -12.27
CA VAL A 37 -1.63 0.44 -11.93
C VAL A 37 -0.98 0.84 -10.61
N ILE A 38 -0.63 2.12 -10.46
CA ILE A 38 -0.04 2.65 -9.22
C ILE A 38 -1.02 2.53 -8.04
N LEU A 39 -2.30 2.88 -8.26
CA LEU A 39 -3.33 2.71 -7.22
C LEU A 39 -3.52 1.25 -6.82
N SER A 40 -3.40 0.31 -7.76
CA SER A 40 -3.45 -1.12 -7.43
C SER A 40 -2.25 -1.57 -6.58
N LEU A 41 -1.05 -1.06 -6.86
CA LEU A 41 0.14 -1.33 -6.04
C LEU A 41 -0.01 -0.75 -4.62
N VAL A 42 -0.52 0.48 -4.50
CA VAL A 42 -0.81 1.14 -3.22
C VAL A 42 -1.83 0.34 -2.42
N ASP A 43 -2.98 0.01 -3.01
CA ASP A 43 -4.06 -0.73 -2.35
C ASP A 43 -3.60 -2.09 -1.84
N LYS A 44 -2.89 -2.87 -2.67
CA LYS A 44 -2.34 -4.17 -2.26
C LYS A 44 -1.35 -4.05 -1.11
N THR A 45 -0.44 -3.06 -1.16
CA THR A 45 0.59 -2.88 -0.12
C THR A 45 -0.02 -2.42 1.20
N ALA A 46 -1.00 -1.52 1.14
CA ALA A 46 -1.77 -1.07 2.30
C ALA A 46 -2.61 -2.20 2.89
N ALA A 47 -3.27 -3.01 2.06
CA ALA A 47 -4.06 -4.17 2.50
C ALA A 47 -3.20 -5.20 3.24
N VAL A 48 -2.02 -5.54 2.71
CA VAL A 48 -1.08 -6.44 3.41
C VAL A 48 -0.67 -5.85 4.77
N THR A 49 -0.33 -4.57 4.80
CA THR A 49 0.03 -3.86 6.05
C THR A 49 -1.12 -3.92 7.08
N ALA A 50 -2.34 -3.61 6.64
CA ALA A 50 -3.54 -3.64 7.47
C ALA A 50 -3.84 -5.06 7.99
N MET A 51 -3.81 -6.07 7.12
CA MET A 51 -4.06 -7.46 7.51
C MET A 51 -3.02 -7.98 8.51
N ARG A 52 -1.75 -7.61 8.33
CA ARG A 52 -0.68 -7.93 9.30
C ARG A 52 -0.92 -7.27 10.64
N HIS A 53 -1.34 -6.00 10.63
CA HIS A 53 -1.61 -5.23 11.85
C HIS A 53 -2.84 -5.77 12.61
N ALA A 54 -3.93 -6.05 11.89
CA ALA A 54 -5.19 -6.55 12.42
C ALA A 54 -5.17 -8.05 12.74
N ARG A 55 -4.20 -8.81 12.19
CA ARG A 55 -4.10 -10.27 12.27
C ARG A 55 -5.34 -10.97 11.74
N GLY A 56 -5.90 -10.43 10.67
CA GLY A 56 -7.17 -10.89 10.10
C GLY A 56 -7.46 -10.20 8.78
N PRO A 57 -8.57 -10.60 8.11
CA PRO A 57 -8.98 -9.99 6.86
C PRO A 57 -9.30 -8.51 7.07
N CYS A 58 -8.94 -7.68 6.09
CA CYS A 58 -9.24 -6.26 6.02
C CYS A 58 -9.75 -5.92 4.63
N VAL A 59 -10.52 -4.84 4.55
CA VAL A 59 -11.06 -4.31 3.29
C VAL A 59 -10.74 -2.82 3.19
N THR A 60 -10.56 -2.34 1.97
CA THR A 60 -10.35 -0.92 1.70
C THR A 60 -11.70 -0.21 1.75
N VAL A 61 -11.91 0.61 2.79
CA VAL A 61 -13.17 1.38 2.96
C VAL A 61 -13.14 2.65 2.12
N SER A 62 -11.99 3.34 2.09
CA SER A 62 -11.77 4.56 1.34
C SER A 62 -10.30 4.72 1.00
N ILE A 63 -10.04 5.47 -0.05
CA ILE A 63 -8.72 6.02 -0.36
C ILE A 63 -8.90 7.54 -0.37
N ASP A 64 -8.03 8.24 0.35
CA ASP A 64 -8.02 9.70 0.35
C ASP A 64 -7.48 10.24 -0.98
N LYS A 65 -7.19 11.54 -1.04
CA LYS A 65 -6.70 12.19 -2.26
C LYS A 65 -5.35 11.60 -2.71
N VAL A 66 -5.26 11.29 -4.01
CA VAL A 66 -4.00 10.93 -4.68
C VAL A 66 -3.74 11.95 -5.80
N ASP A 67 -2.55 12.57 -5.76
CA ASP A 67 -2.08 13.52 -6.77
C ASP A 67 -0.87 12.92 -7.50
N PHE A 68 -0.99 12.63 -8.81
CA PHE A 68 0.12 12.20 -9.65
C PHE A 68 0.90 13.44 -10.14
N LYS A 69 2.01 13.75 -9.48
CA LYS A 69 2.80 14.96 -9.74
C LYS A 69 3.80 14.80 -10.88
N GLU A 70 4.29 13.59 -11.09
CA GLU A 70 5.33 13.26 -12.06
C GLU A 70 4.95 11.97 -12.81
N PRO A 71 5.27 11.86 -14.11
CA PRO A 71 5.05 10.62 -14.85
C PRO A 71 6.00 9.53 -14.38
N ILE A 72 5.53 8.29 -14.45
CA ILE A 72 6.35 7.08 -14.29
C ILE A 72 6.42 6.39 -15.64
N TYR A 73 7.60 5.90 -16.02
CA TYR A 73 7.88 5.32 -17.33
C TYR A 73 8.07 3.80 -17.27
N SER A 74 7.88 3.14 -18.40
CA SER A 74 8.24 1.73 -18.55
C SER A 74 9.73 1.52 -18.26
N GLY A 75 10.04 0.44 -17.53
CA GLY A 75 11.39 0.10 -17.11
C GLY A 75 11.81 0.71 -15.76
N GLU A 76 11.02 1.64 -15.21
CA GLU A 76 11.27 2.17 -13.88
C GLU A 76 10.87 1.17 -12.79
N LEU A 77 11.65 1.14 -11.71
CA LEU A 77 11.38 0.32 -10.55
C LEU A 77 10.63 1.16 -9.51
N VAL A 78 9.37 0.81 -9.24
CA VAL A 78 8.52 1.53 -8.29
C VAL A 78 8.45 0.74 -7.00
N THR A 79 8.82 1.39 -5.90
CA THR A 79 8.68 0.85 -4.54
C THR A 79 7.56 1.58 -3.82
N CYS A 80 6.58 0.82 -3.32
CA CYS A 80 5.53 1.31 -2.44
C CYS A 80 5.78 0.77 -1.03
N SER A 81 5.93 1.66 -0.06
CA SER A 81 6.08 1.31 1.35
C SER A 81 4.86 1.82 2.13
N ALA A 82 4.27 0.97 2.97
CA ALA A 82 3.07 1.30 3.75
C ALA A 82 3.26 1.00 5.24
N ARG A 83 2.60 1.79 6.08
CA ARG A 83 2.55 1.63 7.54
C ARG A 83 1.19 2.11 8.08
N VAL A 84 0.75 1.53 9.19
CA VAL A 84 -0.43 2.02 9.92
C VAL A 84 -0.07 3.32 10.64
N ASN A 85 -0.85 4.39 10.40
CA ASN A 85 -0.62 5.69 11.01
C ASN A 85 -1.62 5.99 12.15
N PHE A 86 -2.80 5.38 12.13
CA PHE A 86 -3.85 5.55 13.13
C PHE A 86 -4.61 4.23 13.33
N VAL A 87 -5.24 4.05 14.50
CA VAL A 87 -6.07 2.87 14.79
C VAL A 87 -7.35 3.36 15.48
N GLY A 88 -8.49 3.12 14.84
CA GLY A 88 -9.82 3.35 15.39
C GLY A 88 -10.35 2.14 16.15
N SER A 89 -11.68 2.00 16.25
CA SER A 89 -12.29 0.83 16.89
C SER A 89 -12.19 -0.43 16.02
N THR A 90 -12.50 -0.30 14.73
CA THR A 90 -12.43 -1.38 13.72
C THR A 90 -11.82 -0.90 12.40
N SER A 91 -11.16 0.26 12.42
CA SER A 91 -10.52 0.89 11.27
C SER A 91 -9.06 1.20 11.57
N MET A 92 -8.29 1.44 10.53
CA MET A 92 -6.89 1.88 10.54
C MET A 92 -6.71 3.02 9.54
#